data_AF-F8UHG1-F1
#
_entry.id   AF-F8UHG1-F1
#
_cell.length_a   1.000
_cell.length_b   1.000
_cell.length_c   1.000
_cell.angle_alpha   90.00
_cell.angle_beta   90.00
_cell.angle_gamma   90.00
#
_symmetry.space_group_name_H-M   'P 1'
#
loop_
_entity.id
_entity.type
_entity.pdbx_description
1 polymer ?
#
loop_
_entity_poly.entity_id
_entity_poly.type
_entity_poly.pdbx_seq_one_letter_code
_entity_poly.pdbx_strand_id
1 'polypeptide(L)'
;ILELEKGVLALERRTPPQGSALRAWLTGVRAAFAGRILPFSDHAATLCAAMHIPNPHSERDAMIAATALEHGMTVVTRNVADFAGTSVQLINPFVP
;
A
#
# COMPACT_ATOMS: atom_id res chain seq x y z
N ILE A 1 -3.60 -3.44 -2.25
CA ILE A 1 -4.86 -4.14 -2.66
C ILE A 1 -5.94 -4.10 -1.57
N LEU A 2 -5.65 -4.55 -0.34
CA LEU A 2 -6.61 -4.57 0.77
C LEU A 2 -7.38 -3.25 0.95
N GLU A 3 -6.67 -2.12 0.97
CA GLU A 3 -7.30 -0.80 1.18
C GLU A 3 -8.24 -0.38 0.04
N LEU A 4 -7.84 -0.63 -1.21
CA LEU A 4 -8.69 -0.37 -2.37
C LEU A 4 -9.97 -1.21 -2.31
N GLU A 5 -9.84 -2.50 -2.00
CA GLU A 5 -10.97 -3.42 -1.90
C GLU A 5 -11.96 -3.00 -0.81
N LYS A 6 -11.45 -2.61 0.38
CA LYS A 6 -12.27 -2.04 1.46
C LYS A 6 -13.02 -0.79 1.02
N GLY A 7 -12.36 0.11 0.31
CA GLY A 7 -12.95 1.34 -0.22
C GLY A 7 -14.10 1.06 -1.20
N VAL A 8 -13.90 0.10 -2.10
CA VAL A 8 -14.95 -0.32 -3.03
C VAL A 8 -16.13 -0.94 -2.30
N LEU A 9 -15.91 -1.92 -1.41
CA LEU A 9 -16.97 -2.58 -0.65
C LEU A 9 -17.79 -1.59 0.20
N ALA A 10 -17.12 -0.63 0.83
CA ALA A 10 -17.79 0.42 1.60
C ALA A 10 -18.71 1.28 0.71
N LEU A 11 -18.27 1.58 -0.52
CA LEU A 11 -19.04 2.39 -1.46
C LEU A 11 -20.15 1.61 -2.15
N GLU A 12 -19.94 0.33 -2.48
CA GLU A 12 -20.98 -0.59 -2.95
C GLU A 12 -22.13 -0.67 -1.95
N ARG A 13 -21.83 -0.70 -0.65
CA ARG A 13 -22.84 -0.68 0.42
C ARG A 13 -23.56 0.66 0.54
N ARG A 14 -22.83 1.78 0.44
CA ARG A 14 -23.38 3.12 0.72
C ARG A 14 -24.08 3.74 -0.50
N THR A 15 -23.50 3.58 -1.68
CA THR A 15 -23.93 4.20 -2.94
C THR A 15 -23.68 3.24 -4.13
N PRO A 16 -24.60 2.29 -4.40
CA PRO A 16 -24.35 1.19 -5.34
C PRO A 16 -23.88 1.60 -6.76
N PRO A 17 -24.42 2.67 -7.39
CA PRO A 17 -23.92 3.11 -8.70
C PRO A 17 -22.44 3.56 -8.65
N GLN A 18 -22.05 4.30 -7.61
CA GLN A 18 -20.65 4.74 -7.44
C GLN A 18 -19.73 3.56 -7.07
N GLY A 19 -20.23 2.63 -6.24
CA GLY A 19 -19.51 1.41 -5.91
C GLY A 19 -19.22 0.55 -7.15
N SER A 20 -20.22 0.38 -8.01
CA SER A 20 -20.08 -0.38 -9.27
C SER A 20 -19.07 0.27 -10.23
N ALA A 21 -19.07 1.61 -10.32
CA ALA A 21 -18.08 2.33 -11.11
C ALA A 21 -16.66 2.13 -10.55
N LEU A 22 -16.47 2.22 -9.22
CA LEU A 22 -15.17 2.03 -8.59
C LEU A 22 -14.69 0.57 -8.66
N ARG A 23 -15.61 -0.39 -8.65
CA ARG A 23 -15.35 -1.82 -8.89
C ARG A 23 -14.80 -2.09 -10.27
N ALA A 24 -15.41 -1.50 -11.29
CA ALA A 24 -14.92 -1.60 -12.67
C ALA A 24 -13.52 -1.01 -12.81
N TRP A 25 -13.28 0.16 -12.19
CA TRP A 25 -11.95 0.77 -12.14
C TRP A 25 -10.90 -0.15 -11.45
N LEU A 26 -11.21 -0.69 -10.27
CA LEU A 26 -10.27 -1.57 -9.54
C LEU A 26 -9.96 -2.84 -10.32
N THR A 27 -10.94 -3.38 -11.07
CA THR A 27 -10.74 -4.53 -11.96
C THR A 27 -9.71 -4.21 -13.05
N GLY A 28 -9.83 -3.03 -13.69
CA GLY A 28 -8.84 -2.56 -14.66
C GLY A 28 -7.45 -2.38 -14.07
N VAL A 29 -7.35 -1.80 -12.86
CA VAL A 29 -6.08 -1.66 -12.13
C VAL A 29 -5.45 -3.02 -11.85
N ARG A 30 -6.22 -4.00 -11.37
CA ARG A 30 -5.70 -5.35 -11.11
C ARG A 30 -5.18 -6.03 -12.37
N ALA A 31 -5.89 -5.88 -13.49
CA ALA A 31 -5.44 -6.40 -14.78
C ALA A 31 -4.13 -5.72 -15.23
N ALA A 32 -4.04 -4.39 -15.11
CA ALA A 32 -2.83 -3.64 -15.47
C ALA A 32 -1.60 -4.05 -14.65
N PHE A 33 -1.78 -4.41 -13.38
CA PHE A 33 -0.72 -4.85 -12.47
C PHE A 33 -0.61 -6.37 -12.30
N ALA A 34 -1.22 -7.17 -13.19
CA ALA A 34 -1.12 -8.62 -13.15
C ALA A 34 0.35 -9.08 -13.14
N GLY A 35 0.69 -10.04 -12.29
CA GLY A 35 2.06 -10.51 -12.09
C GLY A 35 2.99 -9.53 -11.33
N ARG A 36 2.49 -8.35 -10.95
CA ARG A 36 3.24 -7.29 -10.24
C ARG A 36 2.57 -6.86 -8.93
N ILE A 37 1.68 -7.70 -8.41
CA ILE A 37 1.09 -7.54 -7.07
C ILE A 37 1.92 -8.40 -6.13
N LEU A 38 2.71 -7.73 -5.28
CA LEU A 38 3.60 -8.40 -4.35
C LEU A 38 2.81 -8.91 -3.14
N PRO A 39 3.00 -10.18 -2.72
CA PRO A 39 2.44 -10.68 -1.47
C PRO A 39 3.18 -10.07 -0.28
N PHE A 40 2.53 -10.06 0.89
CA PHE A 40 3.23 -9.80 2.14
C PHE A 40 3.84 -11.11 2.63
N SER A 41 5.15 -11.27 2.48
CA SER A 41 5.89 -12.49 2.79
C SER A 41 6.24 -12.60 4.28
N ASP A 42 6.73 -13.75 4.70
CA ASP A 42 7.34 -13.95 6.02
C ASP A 42 8.55 -13.04 6.27
N HIS A 43 9.37 -12.82 5.23
CA HIS A 43 10.52 -11.94 5.32
C HIS A 43 10.10 -10.46 5.45
N ALA A 44 9.13 -10.02 4.64
CA ALA A 44 8.52 -8.70 4.80
C ALA A 44 7.87 -8.53 6.19
N ALA A 45 7.27 -9.58 6.76
CA ALA A 45 6.73 -9.53 8.11
C ALA A 45 7.81 -9.28 9.17
N THR A 46 8.98 -9.89 9.03
CA THR A 46 10.12 -9.66 9.94
C THR A 46 10.65 -8.22 9.83
N LEU A 47 10.81 -7.70 8.61
CA LEU A 47 11.21 -6.31 8.38
C LEU A 47 10.17 -5.32 8.94
N CYS A 48 8.88 -5.62 8.76
CA CYS A 48 7.76 -4.82 9.27
C CYS A 48 7.77 -4.77 10.81
N ALA A 49 8.00 -5.90 11.48
CA ALA A 49 8.03 -5.97 12.94
C ALA A 49 9.09 -5.03 13.55
N ALA A 50 10.26 -4.94 12.93
CA ALA A 50 11.34 -4.05 13.38
C ALA A 50 10.93 -2.56 13.35
N MET A 51 10.05 -2.16 12.43
CA MET A 51 9.54 -0.79 12.33
C MET A 51 8.56 -0.43 13.44
N HIS A 52 8.10 -1.38 14.25
CA HIS A 52 7.15 -1.09 15.32
C HIS A 52 7.82 -0.79 16.67
N ILE A 53 9.16 -0.88 16.75
CA ILE A 53 9.92 -0.79 18.00
C ILE A 53 11.07 0.21 17.84
N PRO A 54 11.29 1.12 18.83
CA PRO A 54 10.49 1.32 20.04
C PRO A 54 9.20 2.13 19.80
N ASN A 55 9.12 2.85 18.69
CA ASN A 55 7.99 3.71 18.35
C ASN A 55 7.18 3.06 17.22
N PRO A 56 5.92 2.67 17.47
CA PRO A 56 5.12 1.99 16.47
C PRO A 56 4.82 2.86 15.25
N HIS A 57 5.19 2.38 14.07
CA HIS A 57 4.65 2.88 12.81
C HIS A 57 3.19 2.43 12.61
N SER A 58 2.52 3.08 11.66
CA SER A 58 1.24 2.59 11.12
C SER A 58 1.47 1.21 10.48
N GLU A 59 0.67 0.22 10.89
CA GLU A 59 0.78 -1.17 10.42
C GLU A 59 0.82 -1.25 8.88
N ARG A 60 -0.07 -0.53 8.19
CA ARG A 60 -0.17 -0.62 6.73
C ARG A 60 1.00 0.02 6.02
N ASP A 61 1.48 1.15 6.53
CA ASP A 61 2.63 1.85 5.94
C ASP A 61 3.91 1.06 6.19
N ALA A 62 4.06 0.46 7.37
CA ALA A 62 5.14 -0.46 7.70
C ALA A 62 5.13 -1.71 6.80
N MET A 63 3.95 -2.31 6.54
CA MET A 63 3.84 -3.43 5.59
C MET A 63 4.27 -3.04 4.17
N ILE A 64 3.89 -1.85 3.70
CA ILE A 64 4.29 -1.32 2.39
C ILE A 64 5.81 -1.09 2.34
N ALA A 65 6.36 -0.43 3.36
CA ALA A 65 7.78 -0.15 3.47
C ALA A 65 8.60 -1.45 3.50
N ALA A 66 8.19 -2.42 4.31
CA ALA A 66 8.87 -3.71 4.43
C ALA A 66 8.84 -4.50 3.12
N THR A 67 7.71 -4.50 2.40
CA THR A 67 7.63 -5.13 1.08
C THR A 67 8.57 -4.45 0.08
N ALA A 68 8.65 -3.12 0.11
CA ALA A 68 9.56 -2.39 -0.76
C ALA A 68 11.03 -2.67 -0.43
N LEU A 69 11.39 -2.74 0.86
CA LEU A 69 12.74 -3.10 1.31
C LEU A 69 13.15 -4.51 0.89
N GLU A 70 12.27 -5.51 1.08
CA GLU A 70 12.51 -6.89 0.65
C GLU A 70 12.90 -6.96 -0.83
N HIS A 71 12.27 -6.14 -1.67
CA HIS A 71 12.46 -6.14 -3.12
C HIS A 71 13.42 -5.05 -3.64
N GLY A 72 14.04 -4.25 -2.77
CA GLY A 72 14.91 -3.13 -3.16
C GLY A 72 14.18 -2.05 -3.99
N MET A 73 12.89 -1.85 -3.74
CA MET A 73 12.04 -0.93 -4.48
C MET A 73 11.89 0.44 -3.79
N THR A 74 11.51 1.44 -4.56
CA THR A 74 11.17 2.79 -4.07
C THR A 74 9.65 2.91 -3.90
N VAL A 75 9.21 3.42 -2.74
CA VAL A 75 7.80 3.71 -2.50
C VAL A 75 7.45 5.08 -3.09
N VAL A 76 6.44 5.09 -3.96
CA VAL A 76 5.89 6.34 -4.52
C VAL A 76 4.69 6.76 -3.66
N THR A 77 4.82 7.87 -2.92
CA THR A 77 3.79 8.31 -1.97
C THR A 77 3.75 9.81 -1.81
N ARG A 78 2.55 10.37 -1.59
CA ARG A 78 2.38 11.76 -1.17
C ARG A 78 2.74 11.96 0.31
N ASN A 79 2.55 10.94 1.13
CA ASN A 79 2.67 11.01 2.59
C ASN A 79 4.05 10.57 3.04
N VAL A 80 5.09 11.32 2.66
CA VAL A 80 6.48 10.97 2.98
C VAL A 80 6.75 10.86 4.50
N ALA A 81 5.99 11.59 5.32
CA ALA A 81 6.12 11.58 6.77
C ALA A 81 5.79 10.22 7.40
N ASP A 82 4.84 9.47 6.83
CA ASP A 82 4.39 8.17 7.37
C ASP A 82 5.49 7.09 7.24
N PHE A 83 6.46 7.33 6.36
CA PHE A 83 7.59 6.46 6.08
C PHE A 83 8.89 6.92 6.76
N ALA A 84 8.86 8.02 7.52
CA ALA A 84 10.04 8.57 8.16
C ALA A 84 10.64 7.58 9.16
N GLY A 85 11.89 7.15 8.95
CA GLY A 85 12.57 6.17 9.80
C GLY A 85 12.51 4.71 9.30
N THR A 86 11.77 4.42 8.23
CA THR A 86 11.67 3.05 7.66
C THR A 86 12.83 2.67 6.73
N SER A 87 13.81 3.55 6.49
CA SER A 87 14.95 3.39 5.55
C SER A 87 14.61 3.15 4.08
N VAL A 88 13.33 3.04 3.73
CA VAL A 88 12.87 2.83 2.35
C VAL A 88 13.11 4.08 1.50
N GLN A 89 13.44 3.87 0.23
CA GLN A 89 13.55 4.98 -0.72
C GLN A 89 12.16 5.52 -1.06
N LEU A 90 12.02 6.84 -1.14
CA LEU A 90 10.76 7.53 -1.38
C LEU A 90 10.83 8.42 -2.62
N ILE A 91 9.76 8.43 -3.40
CA ILE A 91 9.48 9.46 -4.40
C ILE A 91 8.11 10.05 -4.08
N ASN A 92 8.05 11.38 -3.96
CA ASN A 92 6.78 12.09 -3.89
C ASN A 92 6.43 12.67 -5.26
N PRO A 93 5.46 12.09 -5.99
CA PRO A 93 5.16 12.51 -7.36
C PRO A 93 4.39 13.85 -7.43
N PHE A 94 4.08 14.46 -6.28
CA PHE A 94 3.37 15.73 -6.19
C PHE A 94 4.29 16.92 -5.93
N VAL A 95 5.59 16.69 -5.78
CA VAL A 95 6.61 17.75 -5.71
C VAL A 95 7.50 17.66 -6.95
N PRO A 96 8.07 18.80 -7.41
CA PRO A 96 8.97 18.83 -8.56
C PRO A 96 10.25 18.01 -8.37
#